data_AF-Q3TLF4-F1
#
_entry.id   AF-Q3TLF4-F1
#
_cell.length_a   1.000
_cell.length_b   1.000
_cell.length_c   1.000
_cell.angle_alpha   90.00
_cell.angle_beta   90.00
_cell.angle_gamma   90.00
#
_symmetry.space_group_name_H-M   'P 1'
#
loop_
_entity.id
_entity.type
_entity.pdbx_description
1 polymer ?
#
loop_
_entity_poly.entity_id
_entity_poly.type
_entity_poly.pdbx_seq_one_letter_code
_entity_poly.pdbx_strand_id
1 'polypeptide(L)'
;MEVKSSVEKQGLNEEDYVNMFVEGFHDAILLYVLALHEVLRAGYSKKDGGKIIQQTWNRTFEGIAGQVSIDANGDRYGDFSVVAMTDTEAGTQEVIGDYFGKEGRFQMRSNVKYPWGPLKLRLDETRIVEQTNSSPCKSCGLEESAVTGIVCGGPY
;
A
#
# COMPACT_ATOMS: atom_id res chain seq x y z
N MET A 1 2.62 10.97 -26.48
CA MET A 1 1.89 10.23 -27.54
C MET A 1 2.39 8.78 -27.69
N GLU A 2 3.61 8.44 -27.25
CA GLU A 2 4.14 7.07 -27.39
C GLU A 2 3.55 6.06 -26.40
N VAL A 3 3.20 6.48 -25.18
CA VAL A 3 2.69 5.58 -24.13
C VAL A 3 1.32 4.98 -24.47
N LYS A 4 0.50 5.68 -25.28
CA LYS A 4 -0.85 5.20 -25.66
C LYS A 4 -0.79 4.01 -26.63
N SER A 5 0.21 3.98 -27.52
CA SER A 5 0.32 2.96 -28.57
C SER A 5 0.74 1.58 -28.05
N SER A 6 1.46 1.51 -26.92
CA SER A 6 1.91 0.24 -26.36
C SER A 6 0.83 -0.47 -25.52
N VAL A 7 -0.16 0.28 -25.05
CA VAL A 7 -1.16 -0.20 -24.07
C VAL A 7 -2.36 -0.87 -24.75
N GLU A 8 -2.78 -0.41 -25.94
CA GLU A 8 -3.81 -1.09 -26.75
C GLU A 8 -3.40 -2.53 -27.12
N LYS A 9 -2.10 -2.82 -27.20
CA LYS A 9 -1.57 -4.17 -27.47
C LYS A 9 -1.62 -5.11 -26.26
N GLN A 10 -1.82 -4.60 -25.04
CA GLN A 10 -1.77 -5.38 -23.81
C GLN A 10 -3.15 -5.58 -23.15
N GLY A 11 -4.23 -5.01 -23.70
CA GLY A 11 -5.59 -5.23 -23.19
C GLY A 11 -5.85 -4.60 -21.82
N LEU A 12 -5.07 -3.59 -21.43
CA LEU A 12 -5.22 -2.87 -20.17
C LEU A 12 -6.23 -1.73 -20.35
N ASN A 13 -7.14 -1.57 -19.39
CA ASN A 13 -8.15 -0.50 -19.42
C ASN A 13 -7.49 0.85 -19.06
N GLU A 14 -8.12 1.99 -19.41
CA GLU A 14 -7.59 3.32 -19.07
C GLU A 14 -7.36 3.52 -17.56
N GLU A 15 -8.02 2.71 -16.72
CA GLU A 15 -7.86 2.67 -15.25
C GLU A 15 -6.52 2.08 -14.79
N ASP A 16 -5.85 1.24 -15.61
CA ASP A 16 -4.54 0.65 -15.28
C ASP A 16 -3.36 1.62 -15.46
N TYR A 17 -3.63 2.87 -15.89
CA TYR A 17 -2.60 3.90 -16.02
C TYR A 17 -2.16 4.51 -14.69
N VAL A 18 -2.95 4.33 -13.62
CA VAL A 18 -2.64 4.85 -12.29
C VAL A 18 -2.07 3.72 -11.46
N ASN A 19 -0.81 3.89 -11.06
CA ASN A 19 -0.14 2.98 -10.15
C ASN A 19 0.74 3.77 -9.18
N MET A 20 1.26 3.08 -8.16
CA MET A 20 2.09 3.66 -7.11
C MET A 20 3.27 4.52 -7.64
N PHE A 21 3.83 4.21 -8.82
CA PHE A 21 4.91 5.00 -9.40
C PHE A 21 4.41 6.32 -9.99
N VAL A 22 3.28 6.30 -10.69
CA VAL A 22 2.68 7.51 -11.29
C VAL A 22 2.24 8.47 -10.18
N GLU A 23 1.59 7.95 -9.15
CA GLU A 23 1.23 8.70 -7.94
C GLU A 23 2.48 9.21 -7.22
N GLY A 24 3.48 8.36 -7.03
CA GLY A 24 4.72 8.72 -6.35
C GLY A 24 5.49 9.84 -7.03
N PHE A 25 5.58 9.85 -8.36
CA PHE A 25 6.23 10.93 -9.10
C PHE A 25 5.43 12.24 -9.06
N HIS A 26 4.09 12.16 -9.10
CA HIS A 26 3.25 13.33 -8.90
C HIS A 26 3.52 13.97 -7.53
N ASP A 27 3.51 13.16 -6.48
CA ASP A 27 3.69 13.63 -5.10
C ASP A 27 5.12 14.09 -4.82
N ALA A 28 6.12 13.53 -5.51
CA ALA A 28 7.51 13.98 -5.42
C ALA A 28 7.68 15.44 -5.89
N ILE A 29 6.93 15.86 -6.91
CA ILE A 29 6.96 17.26 -7.38
C ILE A 29 6.32 18.19 -6.34
N LEU A 30 5.20 17.79 -5.73
CA LEU A 30 4.57 18.55 -4.65
C LEU A 30 5.53 18.71 -3.46
N LEU A 31 6.16 17.61 -3.03
CA LEU A 31 7.15 17.61 -1.96
C LEU A 31 8.34 18.54 -2.27
N TYR A 32 8.86 18.49 -3.49
CA TYR A 32 9.94 19.38 -3.92
C TYR A 32 9.54 20.86 -3.86
N VAL A 33 8.33 21.22 -4.33
CA VAL A 33 7.85 22.60 -4.30
C VAL A 33 7.69 23.11 -2.86
N LEU A 34 7.14 22.28 -1.97
CA LEU A 34 7.01 22.61 -0.55
C LEU A 34 8.38 22.87 0.11
N ALA A 35 9.34 21.97 -0.12
CA ALA A 35 10.69 22.11 0.40
C ALA A 35 11.42 23.33 -0.18
N LEU A 36 11.33 23.54 -1.51
CA LEU A 36 11.95 24.67 -2.18
C LEU A 36 11.41 26.01 -1.67
N HIS A 37 10.09 26.10 -1.44
CA HIS A 37 9.47 27.30 -0.90
C HIS A 37 10.08 27.70 0.46
N GLU A 38 10.30 26.74 1.36
CA GLU A 38 10.91 27.00 2.66
C GLU A 38 12.39 27.37 2.56
N VAL A 39 13.13 26.72 1.66
CA VAL A 39 14.53 27.04 1.37
C VAL A 39 14.69 28.46 0.84
N LEU A 40 13.81 28.89 -0.08
CA LEU A 40 13.80 30.26 -0.61
C LEU A 40 13.46 31.28 0.48
N ARG A 41 12.47 30.99 1.35
CA ARG A 41 12.11 31.86 2.47
C ARG A 41 13.24 32.01 3.50
N ALA A 42 14.09 31.00 3.63
CA ALA A 42 15.29 31.03 4.47
C ALA A 42 16.49 31.76 3.82
N GLY A 43 16.32 32.36 2.63
CA GLY A 43 17.36 33.13 1.93
C GLY A 43 18.33 32.29 1.11
N TYR A 44 18.05 31.00 0.92
CA TYR A 44 18.84 30.12 0.06
C TYR A 44 18.28 30.08 -1.37
N SER A 45 18.95 29.34 -2.24
CA SER A 45 18.58 29.21 -3.63
C SER A 45 18.16 27.79 -3.99
N LYS A 46 17.53 27.63 -5.16
CA LYS A 46 17.25 26.30 -5.74
C LYS A 46 18.49 25.45 -6.03
N LYS A 47 19.69 26.02 -5.95
CA LYS A 47 20.97 25.31 -6.13
C LYS A 47 21.44 24.64 -4.84
N ASP A 48 20.86 25.01 -3.69
CA ASP A 48 21.21 24.45 -2.38
C ASP A 48 20.52 23.09 -2.16
N GLY A 49 20.83 22.11 -3.02
CA GLY A 49 20.14 20.82 -3.07
C GLY A 49 20.11 20.08 -1.73
N GLY A 50 21.20 20.11 -0.97
CA GLY A 50 21.24 19.52 0.37
C GLY A 50 20.23 20.14 1.34
N LYS A 51 19.98 21.44 1.25
CA LYS A 51 18.97 22.12 2.08
C LYS A 51 17.56 21.79 1.63
N ILE A 52 17.34 21.63 0.33
CA ILE A 52 16.05 21.17 -0.21
C ILE A 52 15.75 19.78 0.30
N ILE A 53 16.69 18.82 0.16
CA ILE A 53 16.51 17.45 0.65
C ILE A 53 16.27 17.41 2.16
N GLN A 54 17.00 18.19 2.95
CA GLN A 54 16.74 18.30 4.39
C GLN A 54 15.32 18.77 4.71
N GLN A 55 14.76 19.69 3.92
CA GLN A 55 13.37 20.14 4.10
C GLN A 55 12.34 19.11 3.62
N THR A 56 12.72 18.11 2.82
CA THR A 56 11.81 17.02 2.42
C THR A 56 11.64 15.94 3.49
N TRP A 57 12.61 15.76 4.38
CA TRP A 57 12.60 14.71 5.41
C TRP A 57 11.69 15.07 6.58
N ASN A 58 11.22 14.05 7.29
CA ASN A 58 10.36 14.18 8.48
C ASN A 58 9.15 15.10 8.26
N ARG A 59 8.47 14.91 7.12
CA ARG A 59 7.36 15.75 6.66
C ARG A 59 6.16 14.90 6.31
N THR A 60 4.98 15.42 6.59
CA THR A 60 3.71 14.87 6.11
C THR A 60 2.99 15.91 5.26
N PHE A 61 2.43 15.49 4.11
CA PHE A 61 1.63 16.32 3.22
C PHE A 61 0.54 15.50 2.52
N GLU A 62 -0.42 16.16 1.89
CA GLU A 62 -1.49 15.50 1.14
C GLU A 62 -1.05 15.29 -0.31
N GLY A 63 -1.02 14.03 -0.75
CA GLY A 63 -0.74 13.63 -2.12
C GLY A 63 -2.02 13.44 -2.95
N ILE A 64 -1.87 13.02 -4.21
CA ILE A 64 -3.04 12.71 -5.07
C ILE A 64 -3.78 11.45 -4.61
N ALA A 65 -3.02 10.54 -4.00
CA ALA A 65 -3.43 9.21 -3.57
C ALA A 65 -3.56 9.12 -2.03
N GLY A 66 -3.89 10.23 -1.39
CA GLY A 66 -3.96 10.36 0.06
C GLY A 66 -2.66 10.86 0.70
N GLN A 67 -2.58 10.73 2.03
CA GLN A 67 -1.48 11.29 2.80
C GLN A 67 -0.12 10.64 2.49
N VAL A 68 0.92 11.46 2.40
CA VAL A 68 2.31 11.04 2.21
C VAL A 68 3.13 11.49 3.41
N SER A 69 3.78 10.55 4.09
CA SER A 69 4.69 10.82 5.19
C SER A 69 6.10 10.35 4.85
N ILE A 70 7.07 11.24 4.96
CA ILE A 70 8.50 10.98 4.79
C ILE A 70 9.14 10.93 6.16
N ASP A 71 9.91 9.89 6.45
CA ASP A 71 10.60 9.71 7.71
C ASP A 71 11.84 10.60 7.84
N ALA A 72 12.53 10.50 8.97
CA ALA A 72 13.73 11.28 9.25
C ALA A 72 14.96 10.85 8.42
N ASN A 73 14.91 9.68 7.77
CA ASN A 73 15.94 9.18 6.86
C ASN A 73 15.68 9.58 5.40
N GLY A 74 14.49 10.11 5.11
CA GLY A 74 14.08 10.53 3.77
C GLY A 74 13.28 9.49 2.99
N ASP A 75 12.86 8.42 3.64
CA ASP A 75 12.08 7.35 3.03
C ASP A 75 10.58 7.54 3.32
N ARG A 76 9.72 7.15 2.38
CA ARG A 76 8.27 7.21 2.57
C ARG A 76 7.81 6.09 3.50
N TYR A 77 7.00 6.42 4.50
CA TYR A 77 6.22 5.42 5.24
C TYR A 77 5.21 4.74 4.31
N GLY A 78 5.29 3.41 4.23
CA GLY A 78 4.37 2.62 3.42
C GLY A 78 3.07 2.37 4.17
N ASP A 79 1.98 2.93 3.65
CA ASP A 79 0.63 2.59 4.07
C ASP A 79 0.05 1.54 3.13
N PHE A 80 -0.66 0.55 3.69
CA PHE A 80 -1.17 -0.59 2.92
C PHE A 80 -2.61 -0.93 3.32
N SER A 81 -3.38 -1.42 2.37
CA SER A 81 -4.71 -1.96 2.57
C SER A 81 -4.74 -3.46 2.26
N VAL A 82 -5.37 -4.25 3.11
CA VAL A 82 -5.61 -5.68 2.88
C VAL A 82 -6.99 -5.86 2.29
N VAL A 83 -7.07 -6.53 1.15
CA VAL A 83 -8.32 -6.84 0.45
C VAL A 83 -8.65 -8.32 0.63
N ALA A 84 -9.91 -8.61 0.91
CA ALA A 84 -10.41 -9.97 1.01
C ALA A 84 -11.78 -10.11 0.35
N MET A 85 -12.13 -11.35 0.00
CA MET A 85 -13.46 -11.67 -0.51
C MET A 85 -14.48 -11.73 0.63
N THR A 86 -15.45 -10.81 0.60
CA THR A 86 -16.49 -10.66 1.63
C THR A 86 -17.87 -11.17 1.18
N ASP A 87 -18.01 -11.55 -0.09
CA ASP A 87 -19.13 -12.35 -0.58
C ASP A 87 -18.58 -13.35 -1.60
N THR A 88 -18.68 -14.64 -1.29
CA THR A 88 -18.18 -15.71 -2.16
C THR A 88 -19.09 -16.07 -3.31
N GLU A 89 -20.40 -15.85 -3.14
CA GLU A 89 -21.36 -16.13 -4.20
C GLU A 89 -21.29 -15.04 -5.26
N ALA A 90 -21.17 -13.79 -4.82
CA ALA A 90 -21.02 -12.64 -5.72
C ALA A 90 -19.56 -12.38 -6.15
N GLY A 91 -18.56 -12.92 -5.43
CA GLY A 91 -17.14 -12.63 -5.63
C GLY A 91 -16.71 -11.24 -5.19
N THR A 92 -17.49 -10.58 -4.31
CA THR A 92 -17.24 -9.22 -3.85
C THR A 92 -15.95 -9.14 -3.02
N GLN A 93 -15.09 -8.18 -3.35
CA GLN A 93 -13.84 -7.92 -2.65
C GLN A 93 -13.90 -6.56 -1.97
N GLU A 94 -13.49 -6.49 -0.70
CA GLU A 94 -13.49 -5.26 0.09
C GLU A 94 -12.19 -5.14 0.88
N VAL A 95 -11.80 -3.90 1.21
CA VAL A 95 -10.70 -3.63 2.14
C VAL A 95 -11.15 -4.00 3.55
N ILE A 96 -10.41 -4.91 4.18
CA ILE A 96 -10.73 -5.47 5.51
C ILE A 96 -9.88 -4.90 6.63
N GLY A 97 -8.76 -4.26 6.30
CA GLY A 97 -7.89 -3.64 7.27
C GLY A 97 -6.81 -2.81 6.60
N ASP A 98 -6.27 -1.88 7.36
CA ASP A 98 -5.28 -0.91 6.91
C ASP A 98 -4.05 -0.99 7.83
N TYR A 99 -2.86 -0.96 7.26
CA TYR A 99 -1.61 -0.75 7.96
C TYR A 99 -1.14 0.68 7.73
N PHE A 100 -0.93 1.40 8.83
CA PHE A 100 -0.40 2.75 8.81
C PHE A 100 1.08 2.72 9.14
N GLY A 101 1.94 3.01 8.15
CA GLY A 101 3.38 2.85 8.24
C GLY A 101 4.03 3.79 9.24
N LYS A 102 3.51 5.01 9.37
CA LYS A 102 4.02 6.01 10.31
C LYS A 102 3.78 5.61 11.77
N GLU A 103 2.61 5.08 12.06
CA GLU A 103 2.23 4.60 13.39
C GLU A 103 2.73 3.18 13.68
N GLY A 104 3.08 2.41 12.64
CA GLY A 104 3.43 1.00 12.76
C GLY A 104 2.26 0.15 13.26
N ARG A 105 1.02 0.50 12.90
CA ARG A 105 -0.19 -0.14 13.42
C ARG A 105 -1.06 -0.68 12.30
N PHE A 106 -1.45 -1.95 12.44
CA PHE A 106 -2.50 -2.57 11.65
C PHE A 106 -3.86 -2.42 12.35
N GLN A 107 -4.89 -2.04 11.61
CA GLN A 107 -6.24 -1.83 12.11
C GLN A 107 -7.25 -2.51 11.20
N MET A 108 -8.06 -3.40 11.77
CA MET A 108 -9.19 -4.01 11.05
C MET A 108 -10.32 -3.00 10.88
N ARG A 109 -10.94 -2.95 9.70
CA ARG A 109 -12.10 -2.11 9.44
C ARG A 109 -13.34 -2.70 10.12
N SER A 110 -14.00 -1.89 10.94
CA SER A 110 -15.13 -2.33 11.77
C SER A 110 -16.43 -2.55 11.00
N ASN A 111 -16.53 -2.04 9.77
CA ASN A 111 -17.73 -2.05 8.94
C ASN A 111 -17.80 -3.20 7.94
N VAL A 112 -16.82 -4.12 7.93
CA VAL A 112 -16.81 -5.25 7.00
C VAL A 112 -17.56 -6.44 7.59
N LYS A 113 -18.55 -6.95 6.85
CA LYS A 113 -19.27 -8.18 7.20
C LYS A 113 -18.53 -9.37 6.61
N TYR A 114 -18.07 -10.27 7.47
CA TYR A 114 -17.42 -11.50 7.05
C TYR A 114 -18.47 -12.60 6.90
N PRO A 115 -18.65 -13.20 5.71
CA PRO A 115 -19.60 -14.30 5.50
C PRO A 115 -19.07 -15.59 6.13
N TRP A 116 -17.75 -15.71 6.20
CA TRP A 116 -17.05 -16.70 7.00
C TRP A 116 -17.06 -16.24 8.46
N GLY A 117 -17.93 -16.82 9.27
CA GLY A 117 -17.74 -16.72 10.70
C GLY A 117 -16.34 -17.23 11.06
N PRO A 118 -15.79 -16.74 12.17
CA PRO A 118 -14.90 -15.58 12.27
C PRO A 118 -13.61 -15.72 11.44
N LEU A 119 -12.78 -14.67 11.41
CA LEU A 119 -11.31 -14.77 11.38
C LEU A 119 -10.80 -15.63 12.57
N LYS A 120 -11.15 -16.91 12.58
CA LYS A 120 -10.85 -17.96 13.56
C LYS A 120 -10.04 -19.07 12.92
N LEU A 121 -9.44 -18.81 11.76
CA LEU A 121 -8.19 -19.45 11.41
C LEU A 121 -7.17 -18.93 12.43
N ARG A 122 -7.12 -19.58 13.59
CA ARG A 122 -5.86 -19.65 14.32
C ARG A 122 -4.91 -20.29 13.32
N LEU A 123 -3.94 -19.52 12.83
CA LEU A 123 -2.74 -20.09 12.26
C LEU A 123 -2.23 -21.07 13.31
N ASP A 124 -2.37 -22.36 13.04
CA ASP A 124 -1.87 -23.39 13.92
C ASP A 124 -0.35 -23.42 13.75
N GLU A 125 0.36 -22.65 14.57
CA GLU A 125 1.83 -22.57 14.56
C GLU A 125 2.48 -23.95 14.73
N THR A 126 1.75 -24.95 15.26
CA THR A 126 2.27 -26.32 15.40
C THR A 126 2.47 -27.04 14.07
N ARG A 127 1.82 -26.62 12.97
CA ARG A 127 2.00 -27.20 11.63
C ARG A 127 3.29 -26.78 10.92
N ILE A 128 3.98 -25.74 11.38
CA ILE A 128 5.26 -25.29 10.78
C ILE A 128 6.40 -26.26 11.12
N VAL A 129 6.27 -27.06 12.19
CA VAL A 129 7.34 -27.96 12.67
C VAL A 129 7.35 -29.35 12.01
N GLU A 130 6.30 -29.75 11.29
CA GLU A 130 6.14 -31.13 10.80
C GLU A 130 6.48 -31.38 9.32
N GLN A 131 7.25 -30.51 8.65
CA GLN A 131 7.71 -30.78 7.27
C GLN A 131 9.05 -31.52 7.17
N THR A 132 9.44 -32.32 8.18
CA THR A 132 10.61 -33.21 8.05
C THR A 132 10.30 -34.69 7.89
N ASN A 133 9.04 -35.14 7.98
CA ASN A 133 8.74 -36.56 7.73
C ASN A 133 7.57 -36.77 6.78
N SER A 134 7.89 -37.42 5.68
CA SER A 134 7.02 -37.79 4.56
C SER A 134 5.89 -38.72 5.00
N SER A 135 4.66 -38.21 4.94
CA SER A 135 3.43 -39.00 4.79
C SER A 135 2.38 -38.12 4.13
N PRO A 136 1.74 -38.53 3.01
CA PRO A 136 0.76 -37.70 2.33
C PRO A 136 -0.49 -37.59 3.20
N CYS A 137 -0.74 -36.38 3.71
CA CYS A 137 -1.89 -36.09 4.53
C CYS A 137 -3.18 -36.35 3.73
N LYS A 138 -3.97 -37.35 4.15
CA LYS A 138 -5.29 -37.63 3.58
C LYS A 138 -6.29 -36.65 4.21
N SER A 139 -6.88 -35.81 3.37
CA SER A 139 -7.95 -34.85 3.69
C SER A 139 -7.54 -33.63 4.51
N CYS A 140 -6.53 -32.87 4.08
CA CYS A 140 -6.52 -31.44 4.36
C CYS A 140 -7.56 -30.79 3.44
N GLY A 141 -8.71 -30.40 3.98
CA GLY A 141 -9.60 -29.46 3.30
C GLY A 141 -8.80 -28.22 2.95
N LEU A 142 -9.00 -27.68 1.74
CA LEU A 142 -8.43 -26.42 1.30
C LEU A 142 -8.87 -25.34 2.30
N GLU A 143 -8.00 -24.97 3.23
CA GLU A 143 -8.13 -23.73 3.99
C GLU A 143 -7.83 -22.60 3.00
N GLU A 144 -8.86 -22.19 2.25
CA GLU A 144 -8.79 -21.08 1.32
C GLU A 144 -8.49 -19.80 2.12
N SER A 145 -7.30 -19.23 1.92
CA SER A 145 -6.98 -17.90 2.44
C SER A 145 -7.96 -16.90 1.82
N ALA A 146 -8.81 -16.29 2.66
CA ALA A 146 -9.79 -15.29 2.21
C ALA A 146 -9.16 -13.98 1.74
N VAL A 147 -7.87 -13.74 2.02
CA VAL A 147 -7.11 -12.58 1.53
C VAL A 147 -6.86 -12.73 0.04
N THR A 148 -7.38 -11.78 -0.74
CA THR A 148 -7.27 -11.76 -2.20
C THR A 148 -6.19 -10.80 -2.69
N GLY A 149 -5.74 -9.85 -1.86
CA GLY A 149 -4.68 -8.92 -2.25
C GLY A 149 -4.21 -7.98 -1.16
N ILE A 150 -3.10 -7.29 -1.45
CA ILE A 150 -2.56 -6.18 -0.68
C ILE A 150 -2.36 -5.02 -1.65
N VAL A 151 -2.88 -3.84 -1.30
CA VAL A 151 -2.77 -2.62 -2.09
C VAL A 151 -1.86 -1.65 -1.36
N CYS A 152 -0.94 -1.03 -2.10
CA CYS A 152 -0.10 0.07 -1.59
C CYS A 152 -0.88 1.38 -1.69
N GLY A 153 -0.90 2.16 -0.62
CA GLY A 153 -1.71 3.36 -0.49
C GLY A 153 -2.55 3.31 0.78
N GLY A 154 -2.64 4.45 1.46
CA GLY A 154 -3.41 4.58 2.70
C GLY A 154 -4.92 4.49 2.46
N PRO A 155 -5.72 4.41 3.53
CA PRO A 155 -7.17 4.42 3.42
C PRO A 155 -7.65 5.75 2.80
N TYR A 156 -8.40 5.66 1.71
CA TYR A 156 -9.16 6.74 1.09
C TYR A 156 -10.50 6.97 1.80
#